data_AF-A0A962DDJ8-F1
#
_entry.id   AF-A0A962DDJ8-F1
#
_cell.length_a   1.000
_cell.length_b   1.000
_cell.length_c   1.000
_cell.angle_alpha   90.00
_cell.angle_beta   90.00
_cell.angle_gamma   90.00
#
_symmetry.space_group_name_H-M   'P 1'
#
loop_
_entity.id
_entity.type
_entity.pdbx_description
1 polymer ?
#
loop_
_entity_poly.entity_id
_entity_poly.type
_entity_poly.pdbx_seq_one_letter_code
_entity_poly.pdbx_strand_id
1 'polypeptide(L)' 'YKWAEVLDADTFELFKEKGLYDTASAQAYRKLLASGGSEDPAVLYRNFRGRDADPDALLRREGLLKAEKKKAA' A
#
# COMPACT_ATOMS: atom_id res chain seq x y z
N TYR A 1 14.52 6.92 -3.62
CA TYR A 1 14.46 5.77 -2.69
C TYR A 1 13.42 5.93 -1.60
N LYS A 2 13.44 7.00 -0.78
CA LYS A 2 12.44 7.17 0.30
C LYS A 2 10.98 7.13 -0.12
N TRP A 3 10.65 7.70 -1.28
CA TRP A 3 9.29 7.61 -1.79
C TRP A 3 8.86 6.19 -2.16
N ALA A 4 9.79 5.34 -2.60
CA ALA A 4 9.49 3.92 -2.85
C ALA A 4 9.24 3.16 -1.54
N GLU A 5 9.94 3.51 -0.47
CA GLU A 5 9.70 2.94 0.86
C GLU A 5 8.31 3.30 1.42
N VAL A 6 7.79 4.50 1.10
CA VAL A 6 6.41 4.88 1.43
C VAL A 6 5.42 3.94 0.74
N LEU A 7 5.58 3.74 -0.57
CA LEU A 7 4.70 2.86 -1.35
C LEU A 7 4.76 1.41 -0.86
N ASP A 8 5.96 0.93 -0.52
CA ASP A 8 6.17 -0.41 0.05
C ASP A 8 5.47 -0.57 1.40
N ALA A 9 5.70 0.37 2.34
CA ALA A 9 5.08 0.34 3.65
C ALA A 9 3.55 0.38 3.57
N ASP A 10 2.98 1.27 2.75
CA ASP A 10 1.53 1.39 2.58
C ASP A 10 0.91 0.18 1.87
N THR A 11 1.65 -0.41 0.91
CA THR A 11 1.25 -1.67 0.26
C THR A 11 1.23 -2.81 1.26
N PHE A 12 2.25 -2.93 2.12
CA PHE A 12 2.30 -3.97 3.13
C PHE A 12 1.17 -3.84 4.16
N GLU A 13 0.78 -2.61 4.52
CA GLU A 13 -0.38 -2.40 5.39
C GLU A 13 -1.68 -2.92 4.78
N LEU A 14 -1.89 -2.79 3.47
CA LEU A 14 -3.04 -3.42 2.78
C LEU A 14 -3.06 -4.94 3.02
N PHE A 15 -1.90 -5.60 2.91
CA PHE A 15 -1.79 -7.04 3.18
C PHE A 15 -2.00 -7.37 4.66
N LYS A 16 -1.58 -6.52 5.60
CA LYS A 16 -1.93 -6.68 7.02
C LYS A 16 -3.42 -6.54 7.29
N GLU A 17 -4.10 -5.62 6.57
CA GLU A 17 -5.53 -5.34 6.71
C GLU A 17 -6.40 -6.49 6.16
N LYS A 18 -6.05 -7.04 5.00
CA LYS A 18 -6.84 -8.06 4.30
C LYS A 18 -6.40 -9.50 4.59
N GLY A 19 -5.18 -9.69 5.07
CA GLY A 19 -4.53 -10.98 5.26
C GLY A 19 -3.28 -11.10 4.40
N LEU A 20 -2.18 -11.56 5.00
CA LEU A 20 -0.85 -11.57 4.37
C LEU A 20 -0.79 -12.38 3.06
N TYR A 21 -1.70 -13.35 2.91
CA TYR A 21 -1.80 -14.23 1.75
C TYR A 21 -3.15 -14.07 1.00
N ASP A 22 -3.81 -12.92 1.14
CA ASP A 22 -5.05 -12.65 0.40
C ASP A 22 -4.80 -12.64 -1.12
N THR A 23 -5.35 -13.64 -1.82
CA THR A 23 -5.17 -13.83 -3.26
C THR A 23 -5.66 -12.63 -4.07
N ALA A 24 -6.76 -12.00 -3.65
CA ALA A 24 -7.30 -10.84 -4.35
C ALA A 24 -6.33 -9.66 -4.31
N SER A 25 -5.76 -9.36 -3.15
CA SER A 25 -4.73 -8.32 -2.98
C SER A 25 -3.47 -8.63 -3.77
N ALA A 26 -3.02 -9.89 -3.79
CA ALA A 26 -1.87 -10.33 -4.59
C ALA A 26 -2.11 -10.17 -6.10
N GLN A 27 -3.30 -10.51 -6.60
CA GLN A 27 -3.67 -10.32 -8.01
C GLN A 27 -3.72 -8.84 -8.40
N ALA A 28 -4.30 -8.00 -7.54
CA ALA A 28 -4.33 -6.55 -7.76
C ALA A 28 -2.91 -5.96 -7.78
N TYR A 29 -2.03 -6.39 -6.86
CA TYR A 29 -0.64 -5.95 -6.83
C TYR A 29 0.14 -6.41 -8.07
N ARG A 30 -0.07 -7.66 -8.52
CA ARG A 30 0.53 -8.16 -9.76
C ARG A 30 0.11 -7.31 -10.97
N LYS A 31 -1.17 -6.90 -11.04
CA LYS A 31 -1.66 -6.03 -12.12
C LYS A 31 -0.94 -4.68 -12.11
N LEU A 32 -0.80 -4.04 -10.94
CA LEU A 32 -0.04 -2.80 -10.77
C LEU A 32 1.40 -2.95 -11.30
N LEU A 33 2.11 -4.01 -10.89
CA LEU A 33 3.49 -4.25 -11.31
C LEU A 33 3.60 -4.53 -12.83
N ALA A 34 2.63 -5.23 -13.40
CA ALA A 34 2.60 -5.55 -14.82
C ALA A 34 2.31 -4.35 -15.73
N SER A 35 1.65 -3.30 -15.21
CA SER A 35 1.34 -2.07 -15.96
C SER A 35 2.59 -1.28 -16.36
N GLY A 36 3.73 -1.44 -15.66
CA GLY A 36 4.96 -0.71 -15.98
C GLY A 36 4.71 0.81 -16.02
N GLY A 37 5.07 1.44 -17.15
CA GLY A 37 4.86 2.88 -17.39
C GLY A 37 3.67 3.20 -18.31
N SER A 38 2.68 2.30 -18.41
CA SER A 38 1.54 2.50 -19.33
C SER A 38 0.59 3.65 -18.92
N GLU A 39 0.63 4.04 -17.64
CA GLU A 39 -0.17 5.10 -17.05
C GLU A 39 0.64 5.78 -15.94
N ASP A 40 0.20 6.95 -15.49
CA ASP A 40 0.83 7.66 -14.37
C ASP A 40 0.90 6.76 -13.12
N PRO A 41 2.07 6.61 -12.48
CA PRO A 41 2.24 5.74 -11.32
C PRO A 41 1.30 6.07 -10.14
N ALA A 42 0.95 7.34 -9.92
CA ALA A 42 0.05 7.73 -8.85
C ALA A 42 -1.38 7.26 -9.13
N VAL A 43 -1.81 7.30 -10.39
CA VAL A 43 -3.12 6.77 -10.81
C VAL A 43 -3.16 5.25 -10.65
N LEU A 44 -2.13 4.54 -11.13
CA LEU A 44 -2.03 3.10 -10.98
C LEU A 44 -2.04 2.67 -9.51
N TYR A 45 -1.30 3.37 -8.66
CA TYR A 45 -1.27 3.09 -7.23
C TYR A 45 -2.62 3.37 -6.57
N ARG A 46 -3.28 4.49 -6.90
CA ARG A 46 -4.62 4.81 -6.40
C ARG A 46 -5.64 3.75 -6.79
N ASN A 47 -5.59 3.26 -8.03
CA ASN A 47 -6.45 2.18 -8.51
C ASN A 47 -6.22 0.87 -7.75
N PHE A 48 -4.97 0.57 -7.37
CA PHE A 48 -4.62 -0.59 -6.56
C PHE A 48 -5.03 -0.45 -5.10
N ARG A 49 -4.67 0.67 -4.45
CA ARG A 49 -4.85 0.90 -3.01
C ARG A 49 -6.26 1.36 -2.63
N GLY A 50 -6.99 1.92 -3.60
CA GLY A 50 -8.30 2.58 -3.42
C GLY A 50 -8.20 4.02 -2.90
N ARG A 51 -6.99 4.51 -2.65
CA ARG A 51 -6.66 5.85 -2.18
C ARG A 51 -5.23 6.20 -2.58
N ASP A 52 -4.85 7.46 -2.42
CA ASP A 52 -3.45 7.86 -2.57
C ASP A 52 -2.57 7.17 -1.51
N ALA A 53 -1.27 7.08 -1.83
CA ALA A 53 -0.27 6.53 -0.93
C ALA A 53 -0.22 7.32 0.38
N ASP A 54 -0.20 6.62 1.51
CA ASP A 54 -0.10 7.22 2.83
C ASP A 54 1.37 7.29 3.28
N PRO A 55 1.99 8.50 3.36
CA PRO A 55 3.36 8.65 3.85
C PRO A 55 3.54 8.19 5.30
N ASP A 56 2.49 8.24 6.11
CA ASP A 56 2.55 7.86 7.51
C ASP A 56 2.71 6.35 7.68
N ALA A 57 2.42 5.54 6.65
CA ALA A 57 2.68 4.11 6.66
C ALA A 57 4.17 3.80 6.89
N LEU A 58 5.06 4.59 6.26
CA LEU A 58 6.50 4.46 6.49
C LEU A 58 6.85 4.83 7.93
N LEU A 59 6.32 5.94 8.44
CA LEU A 59 6.59 6.38 9.81
C LEU A 59 6.10 5.37 10.85
N ARG A 60 4.94 4.72 10.62
CA ARG A 60 4.44 3.62 11.46
C ARG A 60 5.36 2.40 11.40
N ARG A 61 5.86 2.05 10.21
CA ARG A 61 6.82 0.94 10.03
C ARG A 61 8.13 1.18 10.78
N GLU A 62 8.64 2.40 10.74
CA GLU A 62 9.87 2.81 11.44
C GLU A 62 9.66 3.06 12.95
N GLY A 63 8.42 2.91 13.46
CA GLY A 63 8.10 3.14 14.87
C GLY A 63 8.07 4.62 15.28
N LEU A 64 8.07 5.54 14.32
CA LEU A 64 8.03 6.99 14.52
C LEU A 64 6.61 7.53 14.68
N LEU A 65 5.59 6.77 14.24
CA LEU A 65 4.18 7.03 14.51
C LEU A 65 3.52 5.79 15.11
N LYS A 66 2.58 5.99 16.05
CA LYS A 66 1.79 4.88 16.59
C LYS A 66 0.78 4.43 15.55
N ALA A 67 0.63 3.11 15.39
CA ALA A 67 -0.43 2.57 14.56
C ALA A 67 -1.80 2.85 15.21
N GLU A 68 -2.65 3.59 14.52
CA GLU A 68 -4.06 3.78 14.88
C GLU A 68 -4.75 2.41 14.88
N LYS A 69 -5.27 1.98 16.03
CA LYS A 69 -6.12 0.79 16.10
C LYS A 69 -7.43 1.13 15.41
N LYS A 70 -7.65 0.62 14.19
CA LYS A 70 -8.99 0.68 13.56
C LYS A 70 -9.99 0.06 14.53
N LYS A 71 -10.87 0.90 15.10
CA LYS A 71 -11.99 0.48 15.94
C LYS A 71 -12.86 -0.43 15.08
N ALA A 72 -13.01 -1.70 15.48
CA ALA A 72 -14.02 -2.56 14.89
C ALA A 72 -15.39 -1.92 15.17
N ALA A 73 -16.12 -1.61 14.10
CA ALA A 73 -17.53 -1.25 14.15
C ALA A 73 -18.37 -2.52 14.13
#